data_AF-A0A930H5V9-F1
#
_entry.id   AF-A0A930H5V9-F1
#
_cell.length_a   1.000
_cell.length_b   1.000
_cell.length_c   1.000
_cell.angle_alpha   90.00
_cell.angle_beta   90.00
_cell.angle_gamma   90.00
#
_symmetry.space_group_name_H-M   'P 1'
#
loop_
_entity.id
_entity.type
_entity.pdbx_description
1 polymer ?
#
loop_
_entity_poly.entity_id
_entity_poly.type
_entity_poly.pdbx_seq_one_letter_code
_entity_poly.pdbx_strand_id
1 'polypeptide(L)' 'MTRPGLSVREDKSMNEGFIHLAFSVGSKEKVDELTERLVKDGFRCLSGPRTTGDGYYESVVEDCEGNLIEITE' A
#
# COMPACT_ATOMS: atom_id res chain seq x y z
N MET A 1 -5.46 -1.21 28.45
CA MET A 1 -6.93 -1.27 28.52
C MET A 1 -7.41 -1.76 27.16
N THR A 2 -8.19 -2.85 27.10
CA THR A 2 -8.65 -3.45 25.83
C THR A 2 -10.17 -3.48 25.81
N ARG A 3 -10.80 -3.19 24.67
CA ARG A 3 -12.28 -3.12 24.56
C ARG A 3 -12.89 -4.53 24.68
N PRO A 4 -13.80 -4.80 25.63
CA PRO A 4 -14.50 -6.09 25.71
C PRO A 4 -15.29 -6.38 24.43
N GLY A 5 -15.24 -7.63 23.94
CA GLY A 5 -15.95 -8.06 22.72
C GLY A 5 -15.19 -7.85 21.40
N LEU A 6 -13.93 -7.42 21.44
CA LEU A 6 -13.08 -7.46 20.24
C LEU A 6 -12.65 -8.91 19.99
N SER A 7 -13.00 -9.46 18.83
CA SER A 7 -12.47 -10.76 18.41
C SER A 7 -10.94 -10.68 18.29
N VAL A 8 -10.28 -11.79 18.61
CA VAL A 8 -8.84 -11.93 18.33
C VAL A 8 -8.68 -11.82 16.82
N ARG A 9 -7.87 -10.86 16.37
CA ARG A 9 -7.54 -10.73 14.95
C ARG A 9 -6.44 -11.73 14.63
N GLU A 10 -6.71 -12.65 13.71
CA GLU A 10 -5.78 -13.74 13.36
C GLU A 10 -4.58 -13.25 12.53
N ASP A 11 -4.75 -12.14 11.80
CA ASP A 11 -3.72 -11.58 10.93
C ASP A 11 -2.83 -10.56 11.68
N LYS A 12 -1.82 -11.03 12.43
CA LYS A 12 -0.98 -10.12 13.22
C LYS A 12 -0.19 -9.12 12.38
N SER A 13 0.16 -9.42 11.12
CA SER A 13 1.08 -8.57 10.32
C SER A 13 0.45 -7.24 9.91
N MET A 14 -0.87 -7.21 9.68
CA MET A 14 -1.58 -5.97 9.33
C MET A 14 -2.13 -5.19 10.52
N ASN A 15 -1.96 -5.68 11.76
CA ASN A 15 -2.71 -5.16 12.91
C ASN A 15 -1.86 -4.40 13.93
N GLU A 16 -0.57 -4.72 14.07
CA GLU A 16 0.32 -4.09 15.05
C GLU A 16 1.75 -3.99 14.51
N GLY A 17 2.41 -2.84 14.71
CA GLY A 17 3.80 -2.62 14.26
C GLY A 17 3.91 -1.86 12.93
N PHE A 18 5.02 -2.03 12.22
CA PHE A 18 5.23 -1.45 10.89
C PHE A 18 4.42 -2.25 9.85
N ILE A 19 3.49 -1.58 9.17
CA ILE A 19 2.50 -2.23 8.30
C ILE A 19 2.74 -1.99 6.80
N HIS A 20 3.34 -0.86 6.43
CA HIS A 20 3.72 -0.50 5.06
C HIS A 20 4.70 0.68 5.08
N LEU A 21 5.27 1.01 3.93
CA LEU A 21 6.01 2.24 3.66
C LEU A 21 5.32 3.00 2.53
N ALA A 22 5.39 4.33 2.57
CA ALA A 22 4.85 5.19 1.52
C ALA A 22 5.95 6.09 0.93
N PHE A 23 6.02 6.17 -0.41
CA PHE A 23 6.93 7.05 -1.12
C PHE A 23 6.14 7.97 -2.07
N SER A 24 6.25 9.28 -1.85
CA SER A 24 5.66 10.28 -2.74
C SER A 24 6.56 10.51 -3.96
N VAL A 25 5.96 10.51 -5.15
CA VAL A 25 6.65 10.75 -6.42
C VAL A 25 6.37 12.14 -7.01
N GLY A 26 5.44 12.90 -6.43
CA GLY A 26 5.21 14.31 -6.70
C GLY A 26 4.09 14.63 -7.71
N SER A 27 3.48 13.63 -8.35
CA SER A 27 2.27 13.81 -9.17
C SER A 27 1.55 12.50 -9.48
N LYS A 28 0.27 12.58 -9.87
CA LYS A 28 -0.55 11.41 -10.28
C LYS A 28 0.04 10.66 -11.46
N GLU A 29 0.55 11.39 -12.45
CA GLU A 29 1.12 10.81 -13.65
C GLU A 29 2.35 9.95 -13.30
N LYS A 30 3.15 10.40 -12.33
CA LYS A 30 4.30 9.61 -11.87
C LYS A 30 3.88 8.39 -11.06
N VAL A 31 2.76 8.44 -10.33
CA VAL A 31 2.19 7.25 -9.68
C VAL A 31 1.81 6.24 -10.76
N ASP A 32 1.10 6.67 -11.80
CA ASP A 32 0.69 5.82 -12.92
C ASP A 32 1.90 5.19 -13.62
N GLU A 33 2.88 6.02 -14.01
CA GLU A 33 4.09 5.59 -14.71
C GLU A 33 4.91 4.59 -13.88
N LEU A 34 5.14 4.87 -12.60
CA LEU A 34 5.93 3.99 -11.75
C LEU A 34 5.20 2.67 -11.49
N THR A 35 3.89 2.73 -11.25
CA THR A 35 3.08 1.52 -11.02
C THR A 35 3.06 0.64 -12.26
N GLU A 36 2.84 1.22 -13.44
CA GLU A 36 2.84 0.46 -14.70
C GLU A 36 4.21 -0.19 -14.95
N ARG A 37 5.31 0.53 -14.69
CA ARG A 37 6.66 -0.03 -14.80
C ARG A 37 6.85 -1.22 -13.86
N LEU A 38 6.49 -1.09 -12.59
CA LEU A 38 6.66 -2.18 -11.61
C LEU A 38 5.83 -3.41 -11.96
N VAL A 39 4.61 -3.23 -12.47
CA VAL A 39 3.78 -4.35 -12.95
C VAL A 39 4.43 -5.03 -14.18
N LYS A 40 4.95 -4.24 -15.13
CA LYS A 40 5.68 -4.79 -16.29
C LYS A 40 6.94 -5.55 -15.88
N ASP A 41 7.61 -5.10 -14.82
CA ASP A 41 8.80 -5.74 -14.26
C ASP A 41 8.47 -6.99 -13.42
N GLY A 42 7.19 -7.31 -13.23
CA GLY A 42 6.71 -8.54 -12.58
C GLY A 42 6.43 -8.40 -11.09
N PHE A 43 6.46 -7.19 -10.54
CA PHE A 43 6.04 -6.95 -9.15
C PHE A 43 4.52 -7.03 -9.03
N ARG A 44 4.07 -7.54 -7.87
CA ARG A 44 2.64 -7.71 -7.61
C ARG A 44 2.01 -6.38 -7.23
N CYS A 45 1.08 -5.90 -8.04
CA CYS A 45 0.22 -4.77 -7.70
C CYS A 45 -1.02 -5.28 -6.96
N LEU A 46 -1.21 -4.79 -5.72
CA LEU A 46 -2.34 -5.14 -4.86
C LEU A 46 -3.50 -4.16 -5.05
N SER A 47 -3.19 -2.89 -5.37
CA SER A 47 -4.17 -1.86 -5.70
C SER A 47 -3.59 -0.93 -6.76
N GLY A 48 -4.27 -0.79 -7.90
CA GLY A 48 -3.86 0.13 -8.95
C GLY A 48 -4.07 1.60 -8.54
N PRO A 49 -3.54 2.56 -9.33
CA PRO A 49 -3.64 3.99 -9.04
C PRO A 49 -5.09 4.43 -8.87
N ARG A 50 -5.41 5.05 -7.73
CA ARG A 50 -6.75 5.56 -7.40
C ARG A 50 -6.68 6.64 -6.32
N THR A 51 -7.74 7.43 -6.21
CA THR A 51 -7.94 8.28 -5.03
C THR A 51 -8.57 7.48 -3.89
N THR A 52 -7.96 7.51 -2.72
CA THR A 52 -8.45 6.88 -1.49
C THR A 52 -9.46 7.76 -0.74
N GLY A 53 -10.13 7.19 0.28
CA GLY A 53 -11.14 7.89 1.06
C GLY A 53 -10.61 9.04 1.94
N ASP A 54 -9.30 9.05 2.19
CA ASP A 54 -8.57 10.11 2.90
C ASP A 54 -7.91 11.12 1.96
N GLY A 55 -8.05 10.95 0.64
CA GLY A 55 -7.77 11.98 -0.36
C GLY A 55 -6.42 11.87 -1.09
N TYR A 56 -5.64 10.82 -0.84
CA TYR A 56 -4.39 10.57 -1.57
C TYR A 56 -4.68 9.92 -2.92
N TYR A 57 -3.97 10.33 -3.97
CA TYR A 57 -3.87 9.52 -5.18
C TYR A 57 -2.66 8.59 -5.06
N GLU A 58 -2.91 7.29 -5.05
CA GLU A 58 -1.89 6.30 -4.74
C GLU A 58 -2.14 4.95 -5.41
N SER A 59 -1.10 4.13 -5.46
CA SER A 59 -1.16 2.70 -5.76
C SER A 59 -0.43 1.89 -4.68
N VAL A 60 -0.71 0.59 -4.60
CA VAL A 60 -0.07 -0.34 -3.65
C VAL A 60 0.57 -1.49 -4.39
N VAL A 61 1.86 -1.70 -4.15
CA VAL A 61 2.68 -2.78 -4.71
C VAL A 61 3.38 -3.56 -3.60
N GLU A 62 3.72 -4.81 -3.89
CA GLU A 62 4.50 -5.69 -3.01
C GLU A 62 5.97 -5.70 -3.47
N ASP A 63 6.91 -5.52 -2.56
CA ASP A 63 8.35 -5.66 -2.87
C ASP A 63 8.78 -7.15 -2.94
N CYS A 64 10.07 -7.41 -3.12
CA CYS A 64 10.59 -8.77 -3.24
C CYS A 64 10.51 -9.61 -1.95
N GLU A 65 10.29 -8.99 -0.79
CA GLU A 65 10.18 -9.64 0.51
C GLU A 65 8.72 -9.71 1.03
N GLY A 66 7.76 -9.21 0.25
CA GLY A 66 6.35 -9.18 0.65
C GLY A 66 5.93 -7.90 1.37
N ASN A 67 6.79 -6.88 1.44
CA ASN A 67 6.46 -5.63 2.11
C ASN A 67 5.51 -4.80 1.25
N LEU A 68 4.55 -4.15 1.91
CA LEU A 68 3.60 -3.26 1.26
C LEU A 68 4.22 -1.88 1.03
N ILE A 69 4.19 -1.43 -0.23
CA ILE A 69 4.66 -0.11 -0.64
C ILE A 69 3.51 0.67 -1.27
N GLU A 70 3.16 1.79 -0.65
CA GLU A 70 2.31 2.81 -1.22
C GLU A 70 3.15 3.77 -2.07
N ILE A 71 2.70 4.03 -3.29
CA ILE A 71 3.27 5.03 -4.19
C ILE A 71 2.26 6.15 -4.30
N THR A 72 2.57 7.33 -3.75
CA THR A 72 1.63 8.44 -3.65
C THR A 72 2.02 9.59 -4.58
N GLU A 73 1.05 10.43 -4.95
CA GLU A 73 1.34 11.71 -5.61
C GLU A 73 2.17 12.66 -4.74
#